data_AF-C8PS04-F1
#
_entry.id   AF-C8PS04-F1
#
_cell.length_a   1.000
_cell.length_b   1.000
_cell.length_c   1.000
_cell.angle_alpha   90.00
_cell.angle_beta   90.00
_cell.angle_gamma   90.00
#
_symmetry.space_group_name_H-M   'P 1'
#
loop_
_entity.id
_entity.type
_entity.pdbx_description
1 polymer ?
#
loop_
_entity_poly.entity_id
_entity_poly.type
_entity_poly.pdbx_seq_one_letter_code
_entity_poly.pdbx_strand_id
1 'polypeptide(L)'
;MLKNTAFHDNLYQLAKIISITTEGLSLELSENMFLDKMVGDISFISDTLQSLFAEVQNLSHLPEYLPIMQSLYSCETDYLLLLKAFAAKTIEKEITLPVQGSDLSAYYKTHSDTKDRIEKRIQESDKNLDAYQIVSQNELSQLLCI
;
A
#
# COMPACT_ATOMS: atom_id res chain seq x y z
N MET A 1 -13.36 20.27 7.21
CA MET A 1 -11.92 20.42 7.49
C MET A 1 -11.20 19.40 6.60
N LEU A 2 -10.61 19.84 5.49
CA LEU A 2 -9.86 18.94 4.59
C LEU A 2 -8.70 18.38 5.42
N LYS A 3 -8.73 17.08 5.73
CA LYS A 3 -7.53 16.39 6.22
C LYS A 3 -6.49 16.57 5.12
N ASN A 4 -5.50 17.43 5.37
CA ASN A 4 -4.40 17.71 4.46
C ASN A 4 -3.40 16.54 4.53
N THR A 5 -3.89 15.32 4.32
CA THR A 5 -3.04 14.14 4.21
C THR A 5 -2.38 14.22 2.84
N ALA A 6 -1.08 14.48 2.80
CA ALA A 6 -0.29 14.48 1.57
C ALA A 6 -0.10 13.04 1.08
N PHE A 7 -1.16 12.43 0.54
CA PHE A 7 -1.19 11.01 0.18
C PHE A 7 -0.05 10.63 -0.77
N HIS A 8 0.19 11.43 -1.80
CA HIS A 8 1.27 11.18 -2.76
C HIS A 8 2.65 11.21 -2.11
N ASP A 9 2.94 12.19 -1.25
CA ASP A 9 4.23 12.29 -0.57
C ASP A 9 4.41 11.13 0.44
N ASN A 10 3.35 10.79 1.17
CA ASN A 10 3.36 9.68 2.11
C ASN A 10 3.58 8.34 1.40
N LEU A 11 2.89 8.10 0.28
CA LEU A 11 3.05 6.91 -0.54
C LEU A 11 4.43 6.85 -1.17
N TYR A 12 4.95 7.98 -1.66
CA TYR A 12 6.32 8.07 -2.17
C TYR A 12 7.33 7.68 -1.09
N GLN A 13 7.23 8.29 0.10
CA GLN A 13 8.13 8.00 1.21
C GLN A 13 8.05 6.54 1.64
N LEU A 14 6.83 5.97 1.69
CA LEU A 14 6.61 4.58 2.05
C LEU A 14 7.23 3.62 1.02
N ALA A 15 7.04 3.87 -0.27
CA ALA A 15 7.67 3.09 -1.34
C ALA A 15 9.21 3.13 -1.22
N LYS A 16 9.78 4.28 -0.87
CA LYS A 16 11.23 4.39 -0.62
C LYS A 16 11.69 3.59 0.59
N ILE A 17 10.94 3.61 1.69
CA ILE A 17 11.25 2.81 2.87
C ILE A 17 11.20 1.31 2.54
N ILE A 18 10.18 0.86 1.79
CA ILE A 18 10.07 -0.54 1.34
C ILE A 18 11.28 -0.92 0.48
N SER A 19 11.65 -0.08 -0.50
CA SER A 19 12.82 -0.31 -1.36
C SER A 19 14.11 -0.45 -0.56
N ILE A 20 14.38 0.52 0.34
CA ILE A 20 15.60 0.54 1.16
C ILE A 20 15.64 -0.67 2.10
N THR A 21 14.51 -1.06 2.68
CA THR A 21 14.44 -2.23 3.56
C THR A 21 14.71 -3.51 2.76
N THR A 22 14.14 -3.62 1.56
CA THR A 22 14.36 -4.75 0.65
C THR A 22 15.82 -4.85 0.20
N GLU A 23 16.42 -3.73 -0.20
CA GLU A 23 17.84 -3.64 -0.53
C GLU A 23 18.70 -4.03 0.67
N GLY A 24 18.40 -3.53 1.87
CA GLY A 24 19.08 -3.89 3.11
C GLY A 24 19.03 -5.40 3.41
N LEU A 25 17.93 -6.07 3.07
CA LEU A 25 17.82 -7.53 3.19
C LEU A 25 18.66 -8.29 2.16
N SER A 26 19.03 -7.71 1.03
CA SER A 26 19.94 -8.35 0.08
C SER A 26 21.42 -8.28 0.51
N LEU A 27 21.74 -7.43 1.49
CA LEU A 27 23.10 -7.21 1.95
C LEU A 27 23.47 -8.15 3.11
N GLU A 28 24.78 -8.39 3.27
CA GLU A 28 25.35 -9.09 4.42
C GLU A 28 25.58 -8.12 5.59
N LEU A 29 24.48 -7.56 6.11
CA LEU A 29 24.51 -6.66 7.26
C LEU A 29 24.65 -7.44 8.57
N SER A 30 25.34 -6.82 9.53
CA SER A 30 25.53 -7.37 10.87
C SER A 30 24.20 -7.47 11.61
N GLU A 31 23.75 -8.69 11.89
CA GLU A 31 22.43 -8.94 12.49
C GLU A 31 22.26 -8.25 13.85
N ASN A 32 23.28 -8.31 14.70
CA ASN A 32 23.31 -7.63 16.00
C ASN A 32 23.16 -6.10 15.93
N MET A 33 23.41 -5.48 14.77
CA MET A 33 23.29 -4.04 14.56
C MET A 33 22.01 -3.67 13.81
N PHE A 34 21.55 -4.53 12.90
CA PHE A 34 20.51 -4.18 11.94
C PHE A 34 19.20 -4.98 12.06
N LEU A 35 19.17 -6.12 12.76
CA LEU A 35 17.98 -6.97 12.83
C LEU A 35 16.80 -6.22 13.47
N ASP A 36 17.02 -5.58 14.62
CA ASP A 36 15.96 -4.82 15.32
C ASP A 36 15.43 -3.67 14.46
N LYS A 37 16.34 -3.00 13.72
CA LYS A 37 15.97 -1.95 12.77
C LYS A 37 15.11 -2.51 11.63
N MET A 38 15.48 -3.64 11.04
CA MET A 38 14.70 -4.29 9.98
C MET A 38 13.30 -4.70 10.46
N VAL A 39 13.20 -5.31 11.65
CA VAL A 39 11.91 -5.68 12.25
C VAL A 39 11.06 -4.44 12.54
N GLY A 40 11.69 -3.37 13.04
CA GLY A 40 11.05 -2.07 13.26
C GLY A 40 10.52 -1.45 11.97
N ASP A 41 11.31 -1.49 10.89
CA ASP A 41 10.91 -0.96 9.58
C ASP A 41 9.75 -1.77 8.99
N ILE A 42 9.78 -3.10 9.07
CA ILE A 42 8.67 -3.97 8.64
C ILE A 42 7.37 -3.62 9.39
N SER A 43 7.45 -3.51 10.72
CA SER A 43 6.28 -3.17 11.54
C SER A 43 5.75 -1.77 11.22
N PHE A 44 6.65 -0.79 11.08
CA PHE A 44 6.30 0.57 10.69
C PHE A 44 5.60 0.63 9.33
N ILE A 45 6.10 -0.11 8.33
CA ILE A 45 5.48 -0.18 7.00
C ILE A 45 4.06 -0.75 7.12
N SER A 46 3.89 -1.84 7.89
CA SER A 46 2.57 -2.46 8.12
C SER A 46 1.56 -1.47 8.68
N ASP A 47 1.92 -0.80 9.78
CA ASP A 47 1.04 0.16 10.47
C ASP A 47 0.70 1.35 9.57
N THR A 48 1.67 1.82 8.79
CA THR A 48 1.50 2.95 7.88
C THR A 48 0.59 2.59 6.70
N LEU A 49 0.77 1.42 6.08
CA LEU A 49 -0.09 0.93 5.01
C LEU A 49 -1.55 0.79 5.47
N GLN A 50 -1.76 0.16 6.64
CA GLN A 50 -3.10 0.01 7.21
C GLN A 50 -3.74 1.37 7.50
N SER A 51 -2.98 2.32 8.05
CA SER A 51 -3.45 3.68 8.34
C SER A 51 -3.82 4.43 7.05
N LEU A 52 -2.96 4.40 6.03
CA LEU A 52 -3.21 5.03 4.73
C LEU A 52 -4.45 4.45 4.07
N PHE A 53 -4.58 3.13 4.04
CA PHE A 53 -5.76 2.48 3.48
C PHE A 53 -7.03 2.89 4.25
N ALA A 54 -6.98 2.93 5.59
CA ALA A 54 -8.10 3.33 6.41
C ALA A 54 -8.57 4.75 6.11
N GLU A 55 -7.63 5.67 5.85
CA GLU A 55 -7.93 7.05 5.47
C GLU A 55 -8.46 7.18 4.04
N VAL A 56 -7.86 6.48 3.07
CA VAL A 56 -8.19 6.63 1.64
C VAL A 56 -9.50 5.92 1.27
N GLN A 57 -9.79 4.74 1.83
CA GLN A 57 -10.85 3.84 1.32
C GLN A 57 -12.26 4.45 1.26
N ASN A 58 -12.52 5.52 2.01
CA ASN A 58 -13.82 6.21 2.06
C ASN A 58 -13.83 7.56 1.32
N LEU A 59 -12.75 7.86 0.60
CA LEU A 59 -12.54 9.13 -0.11
C LEU A 59 -12.68 8.96 -1.63
N SER A 60 -13.57 8.08 -2.09
CA SER A 60 -13.82 7.81 -3.52
C SER A 60 -14.30 9.03 -4.32
N HIS A 61 -14.73 10.09 -3.64
CA HIS A 61 -15.10 11.36 -4.25
C HIS A 61 -13.89 12.24 -4.62
N LEU A 62 -12.68 11.90 -4.17
CA LEU A 62 -11.48 12.66 -4.53
C LEU A 62 -11.12 12.40 -6.00
N PRO A 63 -10.81 13.44 -6.79
CA PRO A 63 -10.36 13.28 -8.18
C PRO A 63 -9.13 12.36 -8.33
N GLU A 64 -8.27 12.34 -7.32
CA GLU A 64 -7.04 11.54 -7.30
C GLU A 64 -7.20 10.18 -6.62
N TYR A 65 -8.43 9.78 -6.25
CA TYR A 65 -8.67 8.54 -5.51
C TYR A 65 -8.10 7.31 -6.22
N LEU A 66 -8.34 7.17 -7.53
CA LEU A 66 -7.83 6.04 -8.30
C LEU A 66 -6.29 6.00 -8.35
N PRO A 67 -5.58 7.08 -8.73
CA PRO A 67 -4.13 7.14 -8.64
C PRO A 67 -3.56 6.79 -7.25
N ILE A 68 -4.19 7.29 -6.18
CA ILE A 68 -3.78 7.00 -4.80
C ILE A 68 -3.96 5.51 -4.49
N MET A 69 -5.12 4.93 -4.86
CA MET A 69 -5.42 3.51 -4.64
C MET A 69 -4.48 2.59 -5.44
N GLN A 70 -4.14 2.95 -6.67
CA GLN A 70 -3.18 2.21 -7.49
C GLN A 70 -1.78 2.24 -6.87
N SER A 71 -1.34 3.41 -6.39
CA SER A 71 -0.06 3.56 -5.71
C SER A 71 -0.01 2.76 -4.40
N LEU A 72 -1.11 2.74 -3.65
CA LEU A 72 -1.25 1.93 -2.45
C LEU A 72 -1.22 0.42 -2.77
N TYR A 73 -1.88 -0.01 -3.85
CA TYR A 73 -1.81 -1.40 -4.34
C TYR A 73 -0.38 -1.84 -4.68
N SER A 74 0.40 -0.96 -5.33
CA SER A 74 1.81 -1.19 -5.59
C SER A 74 2.60 -1.34 -4.29
N CYS A 75 2.42 -0.43 -3.33
CA CYS A 75 3.09 -0.52 -2.03
C CYS A 75 2.74 -1.82 -1.26
N GLU A 76 1.47 -2.23 -1.26
CA GLU A 76 1.04 -3.52 -0.69
C GLU A 76 1.71 -4.71 -1.37
N THR A 77 1.84 -4.66 -2.70
CA THR A 77 2.51 -5.71 -3.46
C THR A 77 3.99 -5.81 -3.09
N ASP A 78 4.68 -4.68 -3.04
CA ASP A 78 6.11 -4.63 -2.71
C ASP A 78 6.34 -5.04 -1.25
N TYR A 79 5.45 -4.65 -0.34
CA TYR A 79 5.51 -5.08 1.06
C TYR A 79 5.31 -6.60 1.23
N LEU A 80 4.38 -7.21 0.50
CA LEU A 80 4.19 -8.67 0.52
C LEU A 80 5.42 -9.41 -0.02
N LEU A 81 6.13 -8.84 -1.01
CA LEU A 81 7.40 -9.39 -1.50
C LEU A 81 8.51 -9.23 -0.45
N LEU A 82 8.59 -8.08 0.22
CA LEU A 82 9.50 -7.83 1.33
C LEU A 82 9.30 -8.86 2.46
N LEU A 83 8.06 -9.10 2.87
CA LEU A 83 7.74 -10.11 3.90
C LEU A 83 8.22 -11.51 3.52
N LYS A 84 8.04 -11.91 2.25
CA LYS A 84 8.53 -13.20 1.74
C LYS A 84 10.06 -13.29 1.78
N ALA A 85 10.74 -12.23 1.33
CA ALA A 85 12.20 -12.17 1.34
C ALA A 85 12.75 -12.21 2.77
N PHE A 86 12.12 -11.47 3.69
CA PHE A 86 12.47 -11.48 5.11
C PHE A 86 12.29 -12.87 5.73
N ALA A 87 11.13 -13.51 5.51
CA ALA A 87 10.87 -14.85 6.00
C ALA A 87 11.90 -15.86 5.48
N ALA A 88 12.21 -15.84 4.17
CA ALA A 88 13.23 -16.70 3.58
C ALA A 88 14.61 -16.51 4.24
N LYS A 89 15.03 -15.25 4.45
CA LYS A 89 16.31 -14.93 5.09
C LYS A 89 16.38 -15.38 6.55
N THR A 90 15.27 -15.23 7.29
CA THR A 90 15.21 -15.70 8.69
C THR A 90 15.31 -17.22 8.81
N ILE A 91 14.74 -17.96 7.85
CA ILE A 91 14.86 -19.42 7.77
C ILE A 91 16.28 -19.83 7.40
N GLU A 92 16.86 -19.22 6.36
CA GLU A 92 18.21 -19.52 5.89
C GLU A 92 19.28 -19.32 6.96
N LYS A 93 19.16 -18.23 7.74
CA LYS A 93 20.14 -17.85 8.76
C LYS A 93 19.79 -18.35 10.17
N GLU A 94 18.73 -19.15 10.32
CA GLU A 94 18.24 -19.65 11.61
C GLU A 94 18.03 -18.53 12.66
N ILE A 95 17.60 -17.34 12.20
CA ILE A 95 17.45 -16.17 13.05
C ILE A 95 16.24 -16.36 13.97
N THR A 96 16.48 -16.27 15.28
CA THR A 96 15.39 -16.21 16.26
C THR A 96 14.84 -14.79 16.30
N LEU A 97 13.63 -14.60 15.78
CA LEU A 97 12.97 -13.30 15.80
C LEU A 97 12.54 -12.91 17.22
N PRO A 98 12.69 -11.63 17.62
CA PRO A 98 12.12 -11.14 18.85
C PRO A 98 10.59 -11.30 18.83
N VAL A 99 9.98 -11.52 20.00
CA VAL A 99 8.54 -11.81 20.19
C VAL A 99 7.61 -10.73 19.59
N GLN A 100 8.09 -9.51 19.33
CA GLN A 100 7.30 -8.49 18.63
C GLN A 100 7.24 -8.68 17.10
N GLY A 101 8.20 -9.40 16.50
CA GLY A 101 8.18 -9.78 15.09
C GLY A 101 7.42 -11.08 14.80
N SER A 102 6.74 -11.65 15.81
CA SER A 102 6.31 -13.05 15.81
C SER A 102 4.98 -13.34 15.14
N ASP A 103 4.48 -12.49 14.25
CA ASP A 103 3.42 -12.95 13.36
C ASP A 103 3.53 -12.35 11.96
N LEU A 104 4.66 -12.60 11.31
CA LEU A 104 4.83 -12.40 9.86
C LEU A 104 3.67 -13.01 9.07
N SER A 105 3.07 -14.10 9.57
CA SER A 105 1.90 -14.73 8.96
C SER A 105 0.63 -13.86 9.09
N ALA A 106 0.43 -13.22 10.24
CA ALA A 106 -0.64 -12.23 10.42
C ALA A 106 -0.42 -11.00 9.53
N TYR A 107 0.80 -10.47 9.44
CA TYR A 107 1.09 -9.39 8.49
C TYR A 107 0.79 -9.82 7.06
N TYR A 108 1.29 -10.98 6.64
CA TYR A 108 1.05 -11.47 5.28
C TYR A 108 -0.45 -11.58 4.98
N LYS A 109 -1.23 -12.15 5.91
CA LYS A 109 -2.67 -12.26 5.78
C LYS A 109 -3.36 -10.90 5.69
N THR A 110 -3.10 -10.01 6.64
CA THR A 110 -3.70 -8.67 6.70
C THR A 110 -3.43 -7.86 5.43
N HIS A 111 -2.22 -7.93 4.91
CA HIS A 111 -1.82 -7.17 3.72
C HIS A 111 -2.29 -7.82 2.41
N SER A 112 -2.37 -9.16 2.34
CA SER A 112 -3.09 -9.83 1.24
C SER A 112 -4.57 -9.45 1.21
N ASP A 113 -5.26 -9.50 2.36
CA ASP A 113 -6.67 -9.11 2.44
C ASP A 113 -6.89 -7.63 2.07
N THR A 114 -5.96 -6.76 2.48
CA THR A 114 -5.99 -5.32 2.15
C THR A 114 -5.78 -5.08 0.65
N LYS A 115 -4.80 -5.76 0.05
CA LYS A 115 -4.54 -5.72 -1.39
C LYS A 115 -5.76 -6.14 -2.20
N ASP A 116 -6.41 -7.25 -1.84
CA ASP A 116 -7.63 -7.73 -2.51
C ASP A 116 -8.78 -6.73 -2.40
N ARG A 117 -8.91 -6.05 -1.25
CA ARG A 117 -9.90 -4.98 -1.07
C ARG A 117 -9.60 -3.76 -1.93
N ILE A 118 -8.32 -3.36 -2.05
CA ILE A 118 -7.91 -2.26 -2.92
C ILE A 118 -8.24 -2.60 -4.38
N GLU A 119 -7.91 -3.82 -4.82
CA GLU A 119 -8.20 -4.28 -6.18
C GLU A 119 -9.70 -4.20 -6.51
N LYS A 120 -10.56 -4.71 -5.61
CA LYS A 120 -12.02 -4.61 -5.77
C LYS A 120 -12.49 -3.15 -5.89
N ARG A 121 -11.97 -2.26 -5.04
CA ARG A 121 -12.32 -0.84 -5.05
C ARG A 121 -11.90 -0.13 -6.34
N ILE A 122 -10.74 -0.47 -6.89
CA ILE A 122 -10.28 0.06 -8.18
C ILE A 122 -11.23 -0.40 -9.29
N GLN A 123 -11.54 -1.70 -9.35
CA GLN A 123 -12.46 -2.27 -10.35
C GLN A 123 -13.88 -1.69 -10.26
N GLU A 124 -14.39 -1.44 -9.05
CA GLU A 124 -15.69 -0.78 -8.83
C GLU A 124 -15.69 0.68 -9.29
N SER A 125 -14.58 1.40 -9.08
CA SER A 125 -14.47 2.81 -9.42
C SER A 125 -14.30 3.04 -10.93
N ASP A 126 -13.55 2.17 -11.62
CA ASP A 126 -13.43 2.19 -13.09
C ASP A 126 -14.80 1.98 -13.76
N LYS A 127 -15.61 1.02 -13.28
CA LYS A 127 -16.97 0.78 -13.80
C LYS A 127 -17.91 1.98 -13.61
N ASN A 128 -17.70 2.79 -12.57
CA ASN A 128 -18.52 3.97 -12.32
C ASN A 128 -18.09 5.17 -13.19
N LEU A 129 -16.82 5.29 -13.56
CA LEU A 129 -16.34 6.32 -14.50
C LEU A 129 -16.98 6.17 -15.89
N ASP A 130 -17.16 4.94 -16.35
CA ASP A 130 -17.89 4.65 -17.60
C ASP A 130 -19.35 5.12 -17.56
N ALA A 131 -19.98 5.13 -16.37
CA ALA A 131 -21.33 5.65 -16.19
C ALA A 131 -21.38 7.18 -16.07
N TYR A 132 -20.35 7.80 -15.49
CA TYR A 132 -20.23 9.26 -15.38
C TYR A 132 -19.83 9.97 -16.69
N GLN A 133 -19.29 9.24 -17.67
CA GLN A 133 -19.05 9.76 -19.02
C GLN A 133 -20.30 9.80 -19.91
N ILE A 134 -21.46 9.36 -19.42
CA ILE A 134 -22.72 9.58 -20.12
C ILE A 134 -23.16 11.01 -19.83
N VAL A 135 -22.66 11.95 -20.62
CA VAL A 135 -23.26 13.28 -20.72
C VAL A 135 -24.75 13.08 -20.98
N SER A 136 -25.61 13.59 -20.11
CA SER A 136 -27.05 13.56 -20.33
C SER A 136 -27.31 14.15 -21.72
N GLN A 137 -28.13 13.50 -22.56
CA GLN A 137 -28.41 14.02 -23.90
C GLN A 137 -28.86 15.49 -23.87
N ASN A 138 -29.50 15.92 -22.77
CA ASN A 138 -29.88 17.31 -22.54
C ASN A 138 -28.69 18.26 -22.38
N GLU A 139 -27.62 17.84 -21.69
CA GLU A 139 -26.41 18.65 -21.51
C GLU A 139 -25.60 18.73 -22.81
N LEU A 140 -25.59 17.64 -23.59
CA LEU A 140 -24.93 17.58 -24.89
C LEU A 140 -25.63 18.47 -25.93
N SER A 141 -26.97 18.52 -25.93
CA SER A 141 -27.76 19.45 -26.74
C SER A 141 -27.49 20.92 -26.40
N GLN A 142 -27.36 21.25 -25.11
CA GLN A 142 -27.05 22.62 -24.67
C GLN A 142 -25.63 23.06 -25.06
N LEU A 143 -24.65 22.15 -25.04
CA LEU A 143 -23.27 22.45 -25.46
C LEU A 143 -23.11 22.55 -26.98
N LEU A 144 -23.91 21.79 -27.74
CA LEU A 144 -23.85 21.77 -29.20
C LEU A 144 -24.77 22.80 -29.88
N CYS A 145 -25.55 23.56 -29.11
CA CYS A 145 -26.58 24.48 -29.63
C CYS A 145 -27.51 23.82 -30.67
N ILE A 146 -27.97 22.59 -30.40
CA ILE A 146 -29.01 21.89 -31.16
C ILE A 146 -30.23 21.67 -30.27
#